data_AF-A0A839Z5C7-F1
#
_entry.id   AF-A0A839Z5C7-F1
#
_cell.length_a   1.000
_cell.length_b   1.000
_cell.length_c   1.000
_cell.angle_alpha   90.00
_cell.angle_beta   90.00
_cell.angle_gamma   90.00
#
_symmetry.space_group_name_H-M   'P 1'
#
loop_
_entity.id
_entity.type
_entity.pdbx_description
1 polymer ?
#
loop_
_entity_poly.entity_id
_entity_poly.type
_entity_poly.pdbx_seq_one_letter_code
_entity_poly.pdbx_strand_id
1 'polypeptide(L)'
;MAKAPTNMAKSVKDRLLDIARKEGRAFDILLVRFALERLLYRLSISAHRDRFVLKGGMLVTVWVTDDNRGTRDADFLGHGDADPNRLIADFRQIMTIESDDGLRFDIDTLAATVIREEMEYGGIRLKAAAYLERTRIPVTIDIGFGDAMADAT
;
A
#
# COMPACT_ATOMS: atom_id res chain seq x y z
N MET A 1 -21.11 -6.22 -23.18
CA MET A 1 -20.45 -5.55 -22.03
C MET A 1 -21.14 -6.01 -20.76
N ALA A 2 -20.41 -6.55 -19.79
CA ALA A 2 -21.01 -6.95 -18.52
C ALA A 2 -21.50 -5.71 -17.75
N LYS A 3 -22.69 -5.79 -17.15
CA LYS A 3 -23.30 -4.71 -16.37
C LYS A 3 -22.37 -4.38 -15.19
N ALA A 4 -22.07 -3.10 -14.95
CA ALA A 4 -21.28 -2.69 -13.80
C ALA A 4 -21.92 -3.23 -12.50
N PRO A 5 -21.12 -3.77 -11.57
CA PRO A 5 -21.66 -4.37 -10.35
C PRO A 5 -22.41 -3.32 -9.53
N THR A 6 -23.63 -3.65 -9.08
CA THR A 6 -24.46 -2.78 -8.21
C THR A 6 -23.75 -2.44 -6.90
N ASN A 7 -22.80 -3.27 -6.48
CA ASN A 7 -21.89 -3.01 -5.37
C ASN A 7 -20.48 -3.54 -5.73
N MET A 8 -19.57 -2.62 -6.07
CA MET A 8 -18.20 -2.95 -6.45
C MET A 8 -17.41 -3.60 -5.31
N ALA A 9 -17.51 -3.05 -4.10
CA ALA A 9 -16.75 -3.54 -2.94
C ALA A 9 -17.10 -4.99 -2.59
N LYS A 10 -18.40 -5.33 -2.58
CA LYS A 10 -18.84 -6.72 -2.43
C LYS A 10 -18.32 -7.61 -3.54
N SER A 11 -18.45 -7.19 -4.80
CA SER A 11 -18.00 -7.98 -5.95
C SER A 11 -16.49 -8.28 -5.89
N VAL A 12 -15.68 -7.28 -5.56
CA VAL A 12 -14.23 -7.45 -5.38
C VAL A 12 -13.93 -8.37 -4.21
N LYS A 13 -14.62 -8.20 -3.07
CA LYS A 13 -14.45 -9.06 -1.89
C LYS A 13 -14.74 -10.53 -2.19
N ASP A 14 -15.83 -10.81 -2.89
CA ASP A 14 -16.23 -12.17 -3.27
C ASP A 14 -15.19 -12.80 -4.21
N ARG A 15 -14.69 -12.04 -5.19
CA ARG A 15 -13.61 -12.48 -6.10
C ARG A 15 -12.31 -12.78 -5.35
N LEU A 16 -11.92 -11.94 -4.40
CA LEU A 16 -10.74 -12.18 -3.56
C LEU A 16 -10.93 -13.44 -2.70
N LEU A 17 -12.13 -13.66 -2.16
CA LEU A 17 -12.41 -14.88 -1.38
C LEU A 17 -12.28 -16.14 -2.23
N ASP A 18 -12.74 -16.11 -3.48
CA ASP A 18 -12.61 -17.22 -4.41
C ASP A 18 -11.15 -17.48 -4.81
N ILE A 19 -10.35 -16.41 -5.02
CA ILE A 19 -8.90 -16.52 -5.25
C ILE A 19 -8.21 -17.17 -4.04
N ALA A 20 -8.49 -16.70 -2.83
CA ALA A 20 -7.90 -17.25 -1.60
C ALA A 20 -8.19 -18.75 -1.44
N ARG A 21 -9.44 -19.17 -1.72
CA ARG A 21 -9.83 -20.59 -1.70
C ARG A 21 -9.12 -21.42 -2.77
N LYS A 22 -9.03 -20.90 -3.99
CA LYS A 22 -8.38 -21.59 -5.12
C LYS A 22 -6.88 -21.78 -4.89
N GLU A 23 -6.22 -20.80 -4.28
CA GLU A 23 -4.78 -20.81 -4.05
C GLU A 23 -4.38 -21.38 -2.67
N GLY A 24 -5.34 -21.76 -1.82
CA GLY A 24 -5.07 -22.22 -0.46
C GLY A 24 -4.43 -21.15 0.44
N ARG A 25 -4.62 -19.87 0.11
CA ARG A 25 -4.04 -18.73 0.85
C ARG A 25 -5.01 -18.22 1.91
N ALA A 26 -4.45 -17.65 2.98
CA ALA A 26 -5.25 -16.97 3.99
C ALA A 26 -5.89 -15.70 3.41
N PHE A 27 -7.21 -15.55 3.60
CA PHE A 27 -7.99 -14.48 2.97
C PHE A 27 -7.57 -13.08 3.45
N ASP A 28 -7.18 -12.95 4.72
CA ASP A 28 -6.66 -11.72 5.31
C ASP A 28 -5.37 -11.24 4.63
N ILE A 29 -4.45 -12.15 4.31
CA ILE A 29 -3.21 -11.83 3.57
C ILE A 29 -3.57 -11.26 2.19
N LEU A 30 -4.53 -11.87 1.50
CA LEU A 30 -4.94 -11.42 0.17
C LEU A 30 -5.64 -10.06 0.22
N LEU A 31 -6.44 -9.79 1.26
CA LEU A 31 -7.04 -8.47 1.47
C LEU A 31 -5.98 -7.38 1.71
N VAL A 32 -4.97 -7.66 2.53
CA VAL A 32 -3.85 -6.73 2.77
C VAL A 32 -3.10 -6.47 1.48
N ARG A 33 -2.71 -7.52 0.76
CA ARG A 33 -2.04 -7.41 -0.54
C ARG A 33 -2.84 -6.54 -1.52
N PHE A 34 -4.14 -6.82 -1.66
CA PHE A 34 -5.02 -6.02 -2.51
C PHE A 34 -5.02 -4.54 -2.08
N ALA A 35 -5.17 -4.24 -0.80
CA ALA A 35 -5.16 -2.87 -0.32
C ALA A 35 -3.84 -2.14 -0.63
N LEU A 36 -2.69 -2.81 -0.48
CA LEU A 36 -1.38 -2.27 -0.81
C LEU A 36 -1.21 -2.05 -2.33
N GLU A 37 -1.64 -2.99 -3.17
CA GLU A 37 -1.61 -2.83 -4.64
C GLU A 37 -2.48 -1.65 -5.10
N ARG A 38 -3.65 -1.47 -4.46
CA ARG A 38 -4.55 -0.34 -4.73
C ARG A 38 -4.03 0.99 -4.19
N LEU A 39 -3.22 0.98 -3.13
CA LEU A 39 -2.46 2.15 -2.68
C LEU A 39 -1.36 2.51 -3.70
N LEU A 40 -0.60 1.52 -4.18
CA LEU A 40 0.43 1.75 -5.20
C LEU A 40 -0.14 2.31 -6.50
N TYR A 41 -1.30 1.80 -6.93
CA TYR A 41 -1.98 2.36 -8.08
C TYR A 41 -2.32 3.84 -7.88
N ARG A 42 -2.86 4.23 -6.71
CA ARG A 42 -3.15 5.63 -6.41
C ARG A 42 -1.88 6.47 -6.34
N LEU A 43 -0.81 5.95 -5.74
CA LEU A 43 0.49 6.60 -5.71
C LEU A 43 1.02 6.86 -7.13
N SER A 44 0.95 5.88 -8.02
CA SER A 44 1.52 5.99 -9.38
C SER A 44 0.83 7.03 -10.26
N ILE A 45 -0.46 7.29 -10.04
CA ILE A 45 -1.23 8.32 -10.74
C ILE A 45 -1.29 9.65 -9.98
N SER A 46 -0.68 9.73 -8.79
CA SER A 46 -0.68 10.96 -7.98
C SER A 46 0.40 11.94 -8.42
N ALA A 47 0.31 13.17 -7.90
CA ALA A 47 1.39 14.16 -8.01
C ALA A 47 2.65 13.77 -7.21
N HIS A 48 2.58 12.75 -6.34
CA HIS A 48 3.67 12.30 -5.48
C HIS A 48 4.44 11.11 -6.02
N ARG A 49 4.09 10.59 -7.20
CA ARG A 49 4.66 9.36 -7.78
C ARG A 49 6.20 9.37 -7.86
N ASP A 50 6.80 10.53 -8.11
CA ASP A 50 8.24 10.69 -8.30
C ASP A 50 8.99 10.86 -6.95
N ARG A 51 8.25 10.93 -5.82
CA ARG A 51 8.82 11.09 -4.48
C ARG A 51 9.06 9.78 -3.75
N PHE A 52 8.46 8.68 -4.19
CA PHE A 52 8.50 7.41 -3.48
C PHE A 52 8.79 6.27 -4.45
N VAL A 53 9.90 5.56 -4.21
CA VAL A 53 10.30 4.39 -4.99
C VAL A 53 9.98 3.13 -4.18
N LEU A 54 9.18 2.24 -4.75
CA LEU A 54 8.87 0.96 -4.10
C LEU A 54 10.14 0.12 -3.95
N LYS A 55 10.33 -0.48 -2.77
CA LYS A 55 11.38 -1.45 -2.46
C LYS A 55 10.81 -2.65 -1.69
N GLY A 56 11.69 -3.50 -1.19
CA GLY A 56 11.33 -4.52 -0.22
C GLY A 56 10.45 -5.66 -0.76
N GLY A 57 9.70 -6.29 0.15
CA GLY A 57 9.02 -7.56 -0.12
C GLY A 57 7.97 -7.45 -1.23
N MET A 58 7.22 -6.35 -1.28
CA MET A 58 6.19 -6.15 -2.29
C MET A 58 6.76 -6.12 -3.71
N LEU A 59 7.92 -5.49 -3.89
CA LEU A 59 8.61 -5.47 -5.18
C LEU A 59 9.09 -6.88 -5.58
N VAL A 60 9.62 -7.65 -4.63
CA VAL A 60 10.10 -9.03 -4.87
C VAL A 60 9.00 -9.96 -5.38
N THR A 61 7.74 -9.75 -4.96
CA THR A 61 6.60 -10.58 -5.41
C THR A 61 6.36 -10.54 -6.92
N VAL A 62 6.90 -9.54 -7.64
CA VAL A 62 6.77 -9.45 -9.11
C VAL A 62 7.66 -10.49 -9.82
N TRP A 63 8.74 -10.95 -9.20
CA TRP A 63 9.67 -11.91 -9.80
C TRP A 63 9.54 -13.34 -9.26
N VAL A 64 8.83 -13.54 -8.15
CA VAL A 64 8.67 -14.85 -7.51
C VAL A 64 7.24 -15.35 -7.66
N THR A 65 7.08 -16.45 -8.40
CA THR A 65 5.76 -17.06 -8.70
C THR A 65 5.10 -17.74 -7.50
N ASP A 66 5.88 -18.07 -6.47
CA ASP A 66 5.43 -18.93 -5.38
C ASP A 66 5.78 -18.33 -4.02
N ASP A 67 5.31 -17.10 -3.77
CA ASP A 67 5.57 -16.46 -2.49
C ASP A 67 4.44 -16.72 -1.50
N ASN A 68 4.64 -17.69 -0.60
CA ASN A 68 3.81 -17.87 0.59
C ASN A 68 4.15 -16.83 1.68
N ARG A 69 5.14 -15.96 1.43
CA ARG A 69 5.45 -14.81 2.28
C ARG A 69 4.41 -13.73 1.99
N GLY A 70 3.35 -13.71 2.81
CA GLY A 70 2.36 -12.65 2.75
C GLY A 70 3.03 -11.30 3.00
N THR A 71 3.04 -10.42 2.00
CA THR A 71 3.45 -9.02 2.16
C THR A 71 2.46 -8.30 3.07
N ARG A 72 2.93 -7.72 4.17
CA ARG A 72 2.09 -7.09 5.20
C ARG A 72 2.20 -5.56 5.21
N ASP A 73 3.15 -5.04 4.45
CA ASP A 73 3.60 -3.66 4.41
C ASP A 73 4.05 -3.30 2.98
N ALA A 74 4.07 -2.00 2.71
CA ALA A 74 4.74 -1.45 1.53
C ALA A 74 5.96 -0.65 1.97
N ASP A 75 7.13 -1.05 1.48
CA ASP A 75 8.39 -0.37 1.76
C ASP A 75 8.72 0.62 0.63
N PHE A 76 9.08 1.85 0.99
CA PHE A 76 9.49 2.88 0.05
C PHE A 76 10.84 3.49 0.43
N LEU A 77 11.60 3.88 -0.59
CA LEU A 77 12.61 4.92 -0.48
C LEU A 77 11.92 6.27 -0.76
N GLY A 78 12.00 7.20 0.19
CA GLY A 78 11.45 8.55 0.07
C GLY A 78 12.50 9.57 -0.38
N HIS A 79 12.08 10.49 -1.25
CA HIS A 79 12.89 11.63 -1.68
C HIS A 79 12.35 12.95 -1.12
N GLY A 80 13.27 13.81 -0.68
CA GLY A 80 12.96 15.12 -0.12
C GLY A 80 12.80 15.09 1.40
N ASP A 81 11.77 15.77 1.89
CA ASP A 81 11.55 16.05 3.31
C ASP A 81 10.89 14.87 4.04
N ALA A 82 11.51 14.43 5.13
CA ALA A 82 11.09 13.32 5.97
C ALA A 82 10.14 13.73 7.11
N ASP A 83 9.63 14.97 7.12
CA ASP A 83 8.69 15.44 8.13
C ASP A 83 7.42 14.56 8.21
N PRO A 84 7.09 14.00 9.40
CA PRO A 84 5.94 13.13 9.56
C PRO A 84 4.59 13.77 9.19
N ASN A 85 4.40 15.08 9.42
CA ASN A 85 3.14 15.75 9.11
C ASN A 85 2.98 15.91 7.60
N ARG A 86 4.08 16.21 6.90
CA ARG A 86 4.11 16.27 5.44
C ARG A 86 3.79 14.91 4.82
N LEU A 87 4.38 13.83 5.33
CA LEU A 87 4.08 12.47 4.87
C LEU A 87 2.60 12.10 5.10
N ILE A 88 2.03 12.47 6.25
CA ILE A 88 0.58 12.32 6.48
C ILE A 88 -0.21 13.09 5.42
N ALA A 89 0.14 14.34 5.12
CA ALA A 89 -0.56 15.14 4.12
C ALA A 89 -0.48 14.52 2.71
N ASP A 90 0.71 14.06 2.32
CA ASP A 90 0.95 13.42 1.02
C ASP A 90 0.13 12.13 0.89
N PHE A 91 0.20 11.24 1.89
CA PHE A 91 -0.52 9.97 1.86
C PHE A 91 -2.04 10.15 2.04
N ARG A 92 -2.52 11.20 2.70
CA ARG A 92 -3.95 11.56 2.65
C ARG A 92 -4.38 11.85 1.22
N GLN A 93 -3.63 12.69 0.50
CA GLN A 93 -3.95 13.01 -0.89
C GLN A 93 -3.95 11.75 -1.76
N ILE A 94 -2.94 10.88 -1.62
CA ILE A 94 -2.87 9.60 -2.33
C ILE A 94 -4.09 8.71 -2.01
N MET A 95 -4.39 8.52 -0.73
CA MET A 95 -5.48 7.65 -0.26
C MET A 95 -6.88 8.15 -0.65
N THR A 96 -7.05 9.46 -0.88
CA THR A 96 -8.31 10.06 -1.35
C THR A 96 -8.53 10.01 -2.86
N ILE A 97 -7.55 9.53 -3.64
CA ILE A 97 -7.76 9.38 -5.09
C ILE A 97 -8.83 8.33 -5.33
N GLU A 98 -9.91 8.75 -6.01
CA GLU A 98 -11.02 7.88 -6.36
C GLU A 98 -10.59 6.78 -7.33
N SER A 99 -11.11 5.58 -7.14
CA SER A 99 -10.88 4.43 -8.01
C SER A 99 -12.03 3.44 -7.91
N ASP A 100 -12.35 2.79 -9.03
CA ASP A 100 -13.43 1.79 -9.12
C ASP A 100 -13.00 0.40 -8.58
N ASP A 101 -12.38 0.37 -7.40
CA ASP A 101 -11.89 -0.85 -6.75
C ASP A 101 -12.66 -1.23 -5.47
N GLY A 102 -13.61 -0.38 -5.07
CA GLY A 102 -14.44 -0.59 -3.88
C GLY A 102 -13.68 -0.46 -2.55
N LEU A 103 -12.40 -0.07 -2.58
CA LEU A 103 -11.57 0.10 -1.40
C LEU A 103 -11.68 1.54 -0.90
N ARG A 104 -11.98 1.71 0.38
CA ARG A 104 -11.98 3.02 1.04
C ARG A 104 -10.90 3.08 2.10
N PHE A 105 -9.94 3.97 1.96
CA PHE A 105 -8.99 4.27 3.02
C PHE A 105 -9.64 5.16 4.10
N ASP A 106 -9.28 4.92 5.35
CA ASP A 106 -9.68 5.70 6.51
C ASP A 106 -8.57 6.67 6.89
N ILE A 107 -8.59 7.84 6.24
CA ILE A 107 -7.57 8.89 6.36
C ILE A 107 -7.50 9.53 7.74
N ASP A 108 -8.54 9.38 8.56
CA ASP A 108 -8.59 9.89 9.92
C ASP A 108 -7.78 8.98 10.86
N THR A 109 -7.61 7.71 10.50
CA THR A 109 -6.75 6.76 11.22
C THR A 109 -5.28 6.83 10.80
N LEU A 110 -4.93 7.61 9.78
CA LEU A 110 -3.56 7.71 9.29
C LEU A 110 -2.68 8.40 10.34
N ALA A 111 -1.67 7.67 10.82
CA ALA A 111 -0.70 8.14 11.79
C ALA A 111 0.72 7.82 11.36
N ALA A 112 1.67 8.71 11.69
CA ALA A 112 3.09 8.54 11.42
C ALA A 112 3.85 8.32 12.73
N THR A 113 4.81 7.40 12.70
CA THR A 113 5.74 7.14 13.79
C THR A 113 7.16 7.05 13.25
N VAL A 114 8.10 7.74 13.90
CA VAL A 114 9.52 7.60 13.59
C VAL A 114 9.98 6.20 13.96
N ILE A 115 10.64 5.52 13.02
CA ILE A 115 11.29 4.23 13.24
C ILE A 115 12.81 4.41 13.10
N ARG A 116 13.56 3.84 14.04
CA ARG A 116 15.02 3.81 13.96
C ARG A 116 15.40 2.56 13.17
N GLU A 117 15.58 2.71 11.86
CA GLU A 117 16.39 1.74 11.11
C GLU A 117 17.87 2.00 11.44
N GLU A 118 18.72 0.98 11.33
CA GLU A 118 20.15 1.02 11.69
C GLU A 118 21.00 1.98 10.80
N MET A 119 20.36 2.90 10.08
CA MET A 119 20.97 3.83 9.13
C MET A 119 21.11 5.24 9.72
N GLU A 120 22.04 6.01 9.17
CA GLU A 120 22.38 7.40 9.56
C GLU A 120 21.19 8.38 9.44
N TYR A 121 20.20 8.02 8.63
CA TYR A 121 18.91 8.69 8.49
C TYR A 121 17.80 7.68 8.83
N GLY A 122 17.02 7.95 9.88
CA GLY A 122 15.91 7.08 10.30
C GLY A 122 14.78 6.99 9.27
N GLY A 123 13.80 6.12 9.52
CA GLY A 123 12.61 5.95 8.67
C GLY A 123 11.34 6.47 9.34
N ILE A 124 10.27 6.58 8.54
CA ILE A 124 8.91 6.88 9.02
C ILE A 124 7.99 5.72 8.65
N ARG A 125 7.28 5.19 9.66
CA ARG A 125 6.19 4.24 9.48
C ARG A 125 4.86 4.97 9.50
N LEU A 126 4.06 4.80 8.46
CA LEU A 126 2.67 5.20 8.40
C LEU A 126 1.78 3.99 8.68
N LYS A 127 0.73 4.19 9.48
CA LYS A 127 -0.32 3.20 9.73
C LYS A 127 -1.68 3.81 9.45
N ALA A 128 -2.51 3.07 8.74
CA ALA A 128 -3.90 3.42 8.49
C ALA A 128 -4.77 2.16 8.47
N ALA A 129 -6.07 2.36 8.28
CA ALA A 129 -7.00 1.30 7.91
C ALA A 129 -7.57 1.55 6.51
N ALA A 130 -7.88 0.46 5.81
CA ALA A 130 -8.75 0.47 4.65
C ALA A 130 -9.97 -0.41 4.92
N TYR A 131 -11.01 -0.21 4.14
CA TYR A 131 -12.26 -0.93 4.22
C TYR A 131 -12.65 -1.44 2.84
N LEU A 132 -12.90 -2.74 2.78
CA LEU A 132 -13.60 -3.36 1.66
C LEU A 132 -14.91 -3.92 2.23
N GLU A 133 -16.03 -3.32 1.83
CA GLU A 133 -17.31 -3.48 2.56
C GLU A 133 -17.15 -3.11 4.04
N ARG A 134 -17.55 -4.01 4.94
CA ARG A 134 -17.43 -3.87 6.40
C ARG A 134 -16.12 -4.47 6.93
N THR A 135 -15.28 -5.03 6.06
CA THR A 135 -14.03 -5.67 6.47
C THR A 135 -12.93 -4.62 6.58
N ARG A 136 -12.44 -4.43 7.81
CA ARG A 136 -11.30 -3.56 8.10
C ARG A 136 -9.99 -4.28 7.75
N ILE A 137 -9.13 -3.59 7.01
CA ILE A 137 -7.83 -4.08 6.52
C ILE A 137 -6.76 -3.14 7.09
N PRO A 138 -5.80 -3.62 7.88
CA PRO A 138 -4.68 -2.79 8.32
C PRO A 138 -3.75 -2.47 7.14
N VAL A 139 -3.28 -1.23 7.06
CA VAL A 139 -2.33 -0.77 6.05
C VAL A 139 -1.10 -0.23 6.78
N THR A 140 0.07 -0.79 6.46
CA THR A 140 1.36 -0.35 6.99
C THR A 140 2.26 0.05 5.83
N ILE A 141 2.92 1.19 5.96
CA ILE A 141 3.81 1.74 4.94
C ILE A 141 5.07 2.20 5.66
N ASP A 142 6.23 1.71 5.23
CA ASP A 142 7.52 2.08 5.78
C ASP A 142 8.30 2.88 4.76
N ILE A 143 8.85 4.02 5.18
CA ILE A 143 9.54 4.96 4.31
C ILE A 143 10.92 5.22 4.90
N GLY A 144 11.94 4.67 4.24
CA GLY A 144 13.33 4.99 4.53
C GLY A 144 13.75 6.26 3.78
N PHE A 145 14.65 7.03 4.39
CA PHE A 145 15.31 8.17 3.76
C PHE A 145 16.83 7.95 3.82
N GLY A 146 17.57 8.40 2.80
CA GLY A 146 19.04 8.41 2.86
C GLY A 146 19.78 7.39 2.01
N ASP A 147 19.14 6.69 1.06
CA ASP A 147 19.89 6.08 -0.04
C ASP A 147 20.10 7.12 -1.14
N ALA A 148 21.36 7.48 -1.38
CA ALA A 148 21.76 8.01 -2.67
C ALA A 148 21.51 6.87 -3.67
N MET A 149 20.47 7.00 -4.51
CA MET A 149 20.45 6.28 -5.78
C MET A 149 21.78 6.63 -6.45
N ALA A 150 22.70 5.67 -6.57
CA ALA A 150 23.86 5.88 -7.42
C ALA A 150 23.29 6.24 -8.78
N ASP A 151 23.59 7.45 -9.28
CA ASP A 151 23.12 7.90 -10.58
C ASP A 151 23.37 6.79 -11.59
N ALA A 152 22.34 6.41 -12.34
CA ALA A 152 22.52 5.52 -13.47
C ALA A 152 23.43 6.24 -14.47
N THR A 153 24.70 5.81 -14.52
CA THR A 153 25.69 6.29 -15.50
C THR A 153 25.37 5.75 -16.88
#